data_AF-A0A1V0FY47-F1
#
_entry.id   AF-A0A1V0FY47-F1
#
_cell.length_a   1.000
_cell.length_b   1.000
_cell.length_c   1.000
_cell.angle_alpha   90.00
_cell.angle_beta   90.00
_cell.angle_gamma   90.00
#
_symmetry.space_group_name_H-M   'P 1'
#
loop_
_entity.id
_entity.type
_entity.pdbx_description
1 polymer ?
#
loop_
_entity_poly.entity_id
_entity_poly.type
_entity_poly.pdbx_seq_one_letter_code
_entity_poly.pdbx_strand_id
1 'polypeptide(L)'
;MDNKLPWVLLVALTILHAAHRVKANDTNAKNMAIFNDICDLIAVATGSTDHIPEPALETTVINNLETINMSLADANWRATIPNEGTPEANDPQACKQSGADPTCKETYKAWVKSKKNIETESNLPKNTKLTPDNLKSVQAQIAATTLPVLIAKARHVKAVYDINIKKTLEYVKQGLNSDVNTALYGKATAVGPNNGLCDITPVTSRESTCKINKQAKALCVAAVCVCGEHSTQSGKICEGNLAVTVTDWTATSLKTPFGTIKDKCDKVPKRQLTSQALTSAIDKLLSKTQTRNANDGTEGIYIGVASTSAATCAESNNAGCIDLTPLAAAKASEALTDDSFITKLRAVAANVQKAEQAAGQKLAVEAALKKIQAEAHATYLQVALSKPPAAAGSSPSKPPKTTQECDAITKAADCKNNGNCKWTKETEETGKHCKLNTTRVEQQATKAGTGAAGGAAATGCATQKDKTARENEKAGDKHNCAWRKGKDNEPEPEK
;
A
#
# COMPACT_ATOMS: atom_id res chain seq x y z
N MET A 1 -36.37 41.21 -8.17
CA MET A 1 -35.94 40.53 -9.42
C MET A 1 -34.52 41.00 -9.72
N ASP A 2 -33.73 40.15 -10.37
CA ASP A 2 -32.31 40.34 -10.77
C ASP A 2 -31.21 39.83 -9.81
N ASN A 3 -31.14 38.49 -9.72
CA ASN A 3 -30.06 37.65 -10.26
C ASN A 3 -28.63 38.23 -10.31
N LYS A 4 -27.64 37.60 -9.62
CA LYS A 4 -26.63 36.73 -10.27
C LYS A 4 -25.55 36.14 -9.33
N LEU A 5 -25.25 34.90 -9.68
CA LEU A 5 -24.33 33.87 -9.19
C LEU A 5 -22.82 34.26 -9.21
N PRO A 6 -21.97 33.81 -8.25
CA PRO A 6 -20.52 34.00 -8.35
C PRO A 6 -19.81 32.83 -9.04
N TRP A 7 -19.24 33.14 -10.21
CA TRP A 7 -17.92 32.78 -10.76
C TRP A 7 -17.25 31.47 -10.30
N VAL A 8 -17.24 30.48 -11.22
CA VAL A 8 -16.26 29.39 -11.27
C VAL A 8 -15.19 29.78 -12.31
N LEU A 9 -13.95 29.97 -11.87
CA LEU A 9 -12.79 30.23 -12.72
C LEU A 9 -12.24 28.90 -13.25
N LEU A 10 -12.42 28.68 -14.56
CA LEU A 10 -11.89 27.55 -15.30
C LEU A 10 -10.65 28.03 -16.06
N VAL A 11 -9.46 27.70 -15.56
CA VAL A 11 -8.18 28.03 -16.21
C VAL A 11 -7.92 26.96 -17.28
N ALA A 12 -8.22 27.29 -18.55
CA ALA A 12 -7.82 26.50 -19.69
C ALA A 12 -6.39 26.89 -20.10
N LEU A 13 -5.41 26.04 -19.77
CA LEU A 13 -4.02 26.21 -20.21
C LEU A 13 -3.87 25.60 -21.62
N THR A 14 -4.00 26.41 -22.67
CA THR A 14 -3.71 26.00 -24.05
C THR A 14 -2.22 26.07 -24.32
N ILE A 15 -1.52 24.94 -24.26
CA ILE A 15 -0.12 24.84 -24.68
C ILE A 15 -0.09 24.72 -26.22
N LEU A 16 0.05 25.86 -26.90
CA LEU A 16 0.38 25.90 -28.33
C LEU A 16 1.80 25.36 -28.53
N HIS A 17 1.93 24.10 -28.95
CA HIS A 17 3.20 23.56 -29.42
C HIS A 17 3.45 24.06 -30.85
N ALA A 18 4.18 25.17 -30.99
CA ALA A 18 4.69 25.62 -32.28
C ALA A 18 5.71 24.60 -32.80
N ALA A 19 5.29 23.78 -33.77
CA ALA A 19 6.16 22.87 -34.49
C ALA A 19 7.20 23.68 -35.30
N HIS A 20 8.40 23.82 -34.76
CA HIS A 20 9.54 24.37 -35.50
C HIS A 20 9.92 23.40 -36.62
N ARG A 21 9.52 23.73 -37.85
CA ARG A 21 9.98 23.05 -39.06
C ARG A 21 11.33 23.65 -39.47
N VAL A 22 12.43 23.11 -38.92
CA VAL A 22 13.77 23.38 -39.47
C VAL A 22 13.87 22.64 -40.80
N LYS A 23 13.99 23.37 -41.92
CA LYS A 23 14.31 22.78 -43.23
C LYS A 23 15.82 22.54 -43.28
N ALA A 24 16.25 21.29 -43.19
CA ALA A 24 17.63 20.90 -43.49
C ALA A 24 17.87 20.91 -45.01
N ASN A 25 19.03 21.41 -45.45
CA ASN A 25 19.49 21.42 -46.85
C ASN A 25 20.02 20.05 -47.31
N ASP A 26 19.33 18.99 -46.90
CA ASP A 26 19.69 17.62 -47.24
C ASP A 26 18.50 17.00 -47.97
N THR A 27 18.50 17.13 -49.29
CA THR A 27 17.41 16.67 -50.16
C THR A 27 17.12 15.18 -50.03
N ASN A 28 18.04 14.41 -49.44
CA ASN A 28 17.89 12.97 -49.25
C ASN A 28 17.35 12.60 -47.87
N ALA A 29 17.55 13.41 -46.82
CA ALA A 29 17.13 13.12 -45.44
C ALA A 29 15.62 13.27 -45.16
N LYS A 30 14.79 12.64 -45.99
CA LYS A 30 13.32 12.72 -45.96
C LYS A 30 12.69 12.14 -44.69
N ASN A 31 13.36 11.16 -44.06
CA ASN A 31 12.93 10.51 -42.82
C ASN A 31 13.56 11.13 -41.56
N MET A 32 14.29 12.25 -41.65
CA MET A 32 14.98 12.84 -40.50
C MET A 32 14.09 13.06 -39.28
N ALA A 33 12.87 13.57 -39.47
CA ALA A 33 11.93 13.77 -38.37
C ALA A 33 11.49 12.44 -37.73
N ILE A 34 11.25 11.41 -38.53
CA ILE A 34 10.85 10.08 -38.08
C ILE A 34 12.02 9.42 -37.34
N PHE A 35 13.23 9.54 -37.86
CA PHE A 35 14.45 9.06 -37.21
C PHE A 35 14.64 9.71 -35.84
N ASN A 36 14.45 11.03 -35.74
CA ASN A 36 14.50 11.72 -34.46
C ASN A 36 13.42 11.23 -33.47
N ASP A 37 12.20 10.96 -33.95
CA ASP A 37 11.11 10.43 -33.11
C ASP A 37 11.39 8.99 -32.65
N ILE A 38 12.04 8.16 -33.47
CA ILE A 38 12.53 6.83 -33.08
C ILE A 38 13.61 6.95 -31.99
N CYS A 39 14.57 7.86 -32.15
CA CYS A 39 15.60 8.05 -31.13
C CYS A 39 15.03 8.59 -29.80
N ASP A 40 14.08 9.52 -29.85
CA ASP A 40 13.37 10.03 -28.66
C ASP A 40 12.59 8.89 -27.96
N LEU A 41 11.93 8.03 -28.74
CA LEU A 41 11.25 6.84 -28.21
C LEU A 41 12.21 5.87 -27.51
N ILE A 42 13.38 5.59 -28.12
CA ILE A 42 14.43 4.76 -27.49
C ILE A 42 14.94 5.43 -26.21
N ALA A 43 15.21 6.74 -26.25
CA ALA A 43 15.74 7.49 -25.11
C ALA A 43 14.78 7.52 -23.92
N VAL A 44 13.47 7.62 -24.16
CA VAL A 44 12.45 7.52 -23.13
C VAL A 44 12.29 6.09 -22.63
N ALA A 45 12.17 5.11 -23.53
CA ALA A 45 11.96 3.71 -23.16
C ALA A 45 13.12 3.11 -22.34
N THR A 46 14.35 3.55 -22.60
CA THR A 46 15.57 3.15 -21.87
C THR A 46 15.97 4.14 -20.76
N GLY A 47 15.09 5.10 -20.46
CA GLY A 47 15.31 6.15 -19.48
C GLY A 47 15.35 5.65 -18.03
N SER A 48 15.80 6.51 -17.11
CA SER A 48 15.81 6.16 -15.68
C SER A 48 14.41 6.14 -15.07
N THR A 49 14.25 5.33 -14.03
CA THR A 49 13.00 5.19 -13.25
C THR A 49 13.19 5.69 -11.82
N ASP A 50 14.12 6.62 -11.58
CA ASP A 50 14.51 7.06 -10.23
C ASP A 50 13.39 7.79 -9.46
N HIS A 51 12.35 8.25 -10.17
CA HIS A 51 11.15 8.82 -9.55
C HIS A 51 10.24 7.75 -8.92
N ILE A 52 10.42 6.47 -9.26
CA ILE A 52 9.68 5.35 -8.68
C ILE A 52 10.45 4.86 -7.45
N PRO A 53 9.83 4.90 -6.25
CA PRO A 53 10.52 4.55 -5.01
C PRO A 53 10.79 3.05 -4.89
N GLU A 54 11.76 2.73 -4.05
CA GLU A 54 12.07 1.37 -3.64
C GLU A 54 10.86 0.63 -3.06
N PRO A 55 10.66 -0.68 -3.36
CA PRO A 55 9.52 -1.44 -2.85
C PRO A 55 9.58 -1.73 -1.34
N ALA A 56 10.72 -1.59 -0.69
CA ALA A 56 10.83 -1.86 0.74
C ALA A 56 10.18 -0.75 1.58
N LEU A 57 9.43 -1.14 2.61
CA LEU A 57 9.04 -0.24 3.70
C LEU A 57 10.10 -0.25 4.80
N GLU A 58 10.19 0.86 5.52
CA GLU A 58 10.92 0.94 6.78
C GLU A 58 10.34 -0.04 7.81
N THR A 59 11.11 -1.08 8.16
CA THR A 59 10.71 -2.09 9.16
C THR A 59 10.91 -1.62 10.60
N THR A 60 11.60 -0.50 10.79
CA THR A 60 11.91 0.12 12.08
C THR A 60 10.65 0.47 12.88
N VAL A 61 9.55 0.86 12.22
CA VAL A 61 8.31 1.25 12.90
C VAL A 61 7.74 0.12 13.76
N ILE A 62 7.57 -1.08 13.20
CA ILE A 62 6.99 -2.22 13.94
C ILE A 62 7.94 -2.66 15.06
N ASN A 63 9.25 -2.72 14.79
CA ASN A 63 10.26 -3.06 15.80
C ASN A 63 10.25 -2.05 16.97
N ASN A 64 10.05 -0.76 16.70
CA ASN A 64 9.95 0.27 17.72
C ASN A 64 8.68 0.10 18.57
N LEU A 65 7.54 -0.21 17.93
CA LEU A 65 6.28 -0.50 18.64
C LEU A 65 6.43 -1.72 19.55
N GLU A 66 7.06 -2.79 19.08
CA GLU A 66 7.33 -4.00 19.86
C GLU A 66 8.29 -3.75 21.01
N THR A 67 9.31 -2.91 20.80
CA THR A 67 10.24 -2.46 21.86
C THR A 67 9.49 -1.68 22.95
N ILE A 68 8.60 -0.75 22.56
CA ILE A 68 7.74 -0.02 23.51
C ILE A 68 6.83 -0.98 24.27
N ASN A 69 6.16 -1.91 23.58
CA ASN A 69 5.29 -2.89 24.21
C ASN A 69 6.06 -3.79 25.19
N MET A 70 7.28 -4.21 24.84
CA MET A 70 8.16 -4.97 25.73
C MET A 70 8.51 -4.18 26.99
N SER A 71 8.78 -2.89 26.88
CA SER A 71 9.13 -2.05 28.05
C SER A 71 7.98 -1.90 29.06
N LEU A 72 6.73 -2.06 28.61
CA LEU A 72 5.52 -2.02 29.42
C LEU A 72 5.14 -3.37 30.04
N ALA A 73 5.75 -4.46 29.56
CA ALA A 73 5.42 -5.79 30.03
C ALA A 73 5.85 -6.01 31.50
N ASP A 74 5.14 -6.92 32.17
CA ASP A 74 5.45 -7.31 33.54
C ASP A 74 6.91 -7.76 33.67
N ALA A 75 7.55 -7.38 34.78
CA ALA A 75 8.96 -7.66 35.01
C ALA A 75 9.22 -9.16 35.18
N ASN A 76 8.31 -9.90 35.83
CA ASN A 76 8.45 -11.35 35.99
C ASN A 76 8.27 -12.06 34.65
N TRP A 77 7.30 -11.64 33.84
CA TRP A 77 7.14 -12.18 32.49
C TRP A 77 8.39 -11.92 31.63
N ARG A 78 8.93 -10.69 31.64
CA ARG A 78 10.18 -10.37 30.92
C ARG A 78 11.38 -11.20 31.39
N ALA A 79 11.42 -11.56 32.67
CA ALA A 79 12.48 -12.42 33.21
C ALA A 79 12.42 -13.84 32.62
N THR A 80 11.26 -14.31 32.15
CA THR A 80 11.13 -15.62 31.48
C THR A 80 11.71 -15.65 30.05
N ILE A 81 11.92 -14.47 29.43
CA ILE A 81 12.51 -14.36 28.10
C ILE A 81 14.04 -14.33 28.26
N PRO A 82 14.81 -15.14 27.51
CA PRO A 82 16.27 -15.14 27.58
C PRO A 82 16.85 -13.82 27.05
N ASN A 83 18.10 -13.54 27.41
CA ASN A 83 18.83 -12.42 26.83
C ASN A 83 19.36 -12.81 25.43
N GLU A 84 19.70 -11.83 24.60
CA GLU A 84 20.27 -12.14 23.28
C GLU A 84 21.66 -12.81 23.43
N GLY A 85 21.93 -13.85 22.64
CA GLY A 85 23.19 -14.60 22.69
C GLY A 85 23.20 -15.76 23.70
N THR A 86 22.16 -15.92 24.53
CA THR A 86 21.92 -17.20 25.21
C THR A 86 21.60 -18.24 24.14
N PRO A 87 22.20 -19.46 24.16
CA PRO A 87 21.90 -20.49 23.18
C PRO A 87 20.39 -20.71 23.11
N GLU A 88 19.76 -20.32 22.00
CA GLU A 88 18.35 -20.61 21.78
C GLU A 88 18.21 -22.12 21.87
N ALA A 89 17.44 -22.62 22.84
CA ALA A 89 16.80 -23.89 22.59
C ALA A 89 16.01 -23.68 21.30
N ASN A 90 16.35 -24.41 20.23
CA ASN A 90 15.69 -24.35 18.90
C ASN A 90 14.15 -24.49 18.97
N ASP A 91 13.62 -24.76 20.15
CA ASP A 91 12.23 -24.71 20.51
C ASP A 91 12.06 -24.10 21.92
N PRO A 92 11.62 -22.83 22.03
CA PRO A 92 11.27 -22.24 23.32
C PRO A 92 10.25 -23.12 24.02
N GLN A 93 10.43 -23.42 25.31
CA GLN A 93 9.48 -24.24 26.07
C GLN A 93 8.03 -23.73 25.94
N ALA A 94 7.85 -22.41 25.84
CA ALA A 94 6.56 -21.74 25.62
C ALA A 94 5.91 -22.05 24.26
N CYS A 95 6.69 -22.41 23.23
CA CYS A 95 6.19 -22.79 21.91
C CYS A 95 6.03 -24.32 21.72
N LYS A 96 6.53 -25.13 22.67
CA LYS A 96 6.46 -26.62 22.59
C LYS A 96 5.05 -27.19 22.77
N GLN A 97 4.13 -26.45 23.40
CA GLN A 97 2.76 -26.92 23.66
C GLN A 97 1.81 -26.76 22.46
N SER A 98 2.14 -25.88 21.53
CA SER A 98 1.44 -25.67 20.26
C SER A 98 2.29 -26.23 19.14
N GLY A 99 2.06 -27.51 18.76
CA GLY A 99 2.86 -28.26 17.79
C GLY A 99 3.52 -27.39 16.72
N ALA A 100 4.81 -27.11 16.89
CA ALA A 100 5.69 -26.38 15.99
C ALA A 100 5.05 -25.22 15.18
N ASP A 101 4.24 -24.35 15.80
CA ASP A 101 3.72 -23.16 15.09
C ASP A 101 4.91 -22.23 14.73
N PRO A 102 5.26 -22.07 13.44
CA PRO A 102 6.36 -21.21 13.02
C PRO A 102 6.12 -19.75 13.43
N THR A 103 4.86 -19.33 13.62
CA THR A 103 4.48 -18.00 14.09
C THR A 103 4.91 -17.77 15.54
N CYS A 104 4.82 -18.80 16.39
CA CYS A 104 5.28 -18.72 17.78
C CYS A 104 6.79 -18.47 17.84
N LYS A 105 7.56 -19.20 17.02
CA LYS A 105 9.03 -19.07 16.97
C LYS A 105 9.48 -17.69 16.51
N GLU A 106 8.87 -17.16 15.45
CA GLU A 106 9.18 -15.80 14.96
C GLU A 106 8.78 -14.71 15.97
N THR A 107 7.62 -14.87 16.62
CA THR A 107 7.18 -13.95 17.68
C THR A 107 8.14 -13.98 18.88
N TYR A 108 8.62 -15.17 19.25
CA TYR A 108 9.57 -15.32 20.36
C TYR A 108 10.92 -14.65 20.05
N LYS A 109 11.46 -14.82 18.85
CA LYS A 109 12.68 -14.11 18.40
C LYS A 109 12.49 -12.59 18.47
N ALA A 110 11.33 -12.08 18.03
CA ALA A 110 11.01 -10.66 18.11
C ALA A 110 10.97 -10.16 19.56
N TRP A 111 10.49 -10.99 20.51
CA TRP A 111 10.52 -10.66 21.93
C TRP A 111 11.95 -10.62 22.50
N VAL A 112 12.81 -11.60 22.19
CA VAL A 112 14.22 -11.60 22.62
C VAL A 112 14.92 -10.33 22.13
N LYS A 113 14.74 -9.98 20.86
CA LYS A 113 15.28 -8.74 20.28
C LYS A 113 14.74 -7.49 20.97
N SER A 114 13.43 -7.42 21.19
CA SER A 114 12.81 -6.28 21.89
C SER A 114 13.29 -6.16 23.33
N LYS A 115 13.51 -7.27 24.03
CA LYS A 115 14.05 -7.28 25.39
C LYS A 115 15.48 -6.71 25.43
N LYS A 116 16.33 -7.05 24.47
CA LYS A 116 17.64 -6.40 24.33
C LYS A 116 17.49 -4.90 24.05
N ASN A 117 16.59 -4.53 23.15
CA ASN A 117 16.45 -3.13 22.73
C ASN A 117 16.08 -2.20 23.90
N ILE A 118 15.25 -2.65 24.86
CA ILE A 118 14.85 -1.83 26.01
C ILE A 118 15.99 -1.56 27.00
N GLU A 119 17.12 -2.28 26.93
CA GLU A 119 18.30 -2.01 27.75
C GLU A 119 19.00 -0.71 27.34
N THR A 120 18.90 -0.35 26.06
CA THR A 120 19.49 0.86 25.49
C THR A 120 18.46 1.99 25.47
N GLU A 121 18.71 3.07 26.22
CA GLU A 121 17.76 4.17 26.38
C GLU A 121 17.40 4.85 25.07
N SER A 122 18.35 5.01 24.13
CA SER A 122 18.11 5.64 22.83
C SER A 122 17.07 4.94 21.95
N ASN A 123 16.70 3.69 22.28
CA ASN A 123 15.65 2.95 21.58
C ASN A 123 14.25 3.20 22.16
N LEU A 124 14.16 3.92 23.29
CA LEU A 124 12.91 4.27 23.95
C LEU A 124 12.50 5.72 23.64
N PRO A 125 11.20 6.03 23.61
CA PRO A 125 10.76 7.40 23.38
C PRO A 125 11.39 8.38 24.39
N LYS A 126 11.96 9.49 23.87
CA LYS A 126 12.67 10.52 24.64
C LYS A 126 13.83 9.99 25.49
N ASN A 127 14.40 8.84 25.13
CA ASN A 127 15.51 8.23 25.84
C ASN A 127 15.23 8.01 27.33
N THR A 128 13.96 7.74 27.68
CA THR A 128 13.51 7.60 29.06
C THR A 128 13.12 6.16 29.32
N LYS A 129 13.60 5.57 30.42
CA LYS A 129 13.14 4.26 30.91
C LYS A 129 11.96 4.42 31.86
N LEU A 130 10.99 3.50 31.77
CA LEU A 130 9.92 3.42 32.76
C LEU A 130 10.45 2.85 34.08
N THR A 131 10.10 3.51 35.18
CA THR A 131 10.39 3.02 36.53
C THR A 131 9.36 1.97 36.96
N PRO A 132 9.65 1.16 37.99
CA PRO A 132 8.67 0.24 38.57
C PRO A 132 7.37 0.92 39.03
N ASP A 133 7.43 2.19 39.44
CA ASP A 133 6.25 2.93 39.87
C ASP A 133 5.40 3.44 38.70
N ASN A 134 6.03 3.83 37.58
CA ASN A 134 5.30 4.14 36.34
C ASN A 134 4.44 2.94 35.90
N LEU A 135 4.99 1.72 35.99
CA LEU A 135 4.32 0.48 35.57
C LEU A 135 3.11 0.10 36.46
N LYS A 136 2.97 0.66 37.66
CA LYS A 136 1.81 0.46 38.53
C LYS A 136 0.66 1.44 38.26
N SER A 137 0.89 2.45 37.42
CA SER A 137 -0.11 3.48 37.13
C SER A 137 -1.28 2.95 36.29
N VAL A 138 -2.42 3.63 36.35
CA VAL A 138 -3.57 3.36 35.45
C VAL A 138 -3.17 3.56 33.98
N GLN A 139 -2.31 4.54 33.71
CA GLN A 139 -1.77 4.78 32.38
C GLN A 139 -1.00 3.57 31.84
N ALA A 140 -0.24 2.86 32.70
CA ALA A 140 0.47 1.64 32.28
C ALA A 140 -0.51 0.52 31.88
N GLN A 141 -1.62 0.36 32.60
CA GLN A 141 -2.65 -0.63 32.26
C GLN A 141 -3.33 -0.30 30.93
N ILE A 142 -3.65 0.97 30.69
CA ILE A 142 -4.20 1.44 29.41
C ILE A 142 -3.18 1.24 28.29
N ALA A 143 -1.91 1.57 28.52
CA ALA A 143 -0.85 1.41 27.54
C ALA A 143 -0.65 -0.07 27.17
N ALA A 144 -0.63 -0.97 28.15
CA ALA A 144 -0.47 -2.42 27.96
C ALA A 144 -1.59 -3.05 27.10
N THR A 145 -2.76 -2.43 27.05
CA THR A 145 -3.87 -2.87 26.18
C THR A 145 -3.91 -2.14 24.84
N THR A 146 -3.46 -0.89 24.80
CA THR A 146 -3.45 -0.05 23.59
C THR A 146 -2.33 -0.43 22.63
N LEU A 147 -1.11 -0.67 23.13
CA LEU A 147 0.04 -0.98 22.27
C LEU A 147 -0.14 -2.23 21.41
N PRO A 148 -0.66 -3.36 21.92
CA PRO A 148 -0.93 -4.53 21.09
C PRO A 148 -1.87 -4.24 19.92
N VAL A 149 -2.89 -3.38 20.12
CA VAL A 149 -3.81 -2.95 19.06
C VAL A 149 -3.08 -2.11 18.00
N LEU A 150 -2.21 -1.19 18.42
CA LEU A 150 -1.39 -0.39 17.50
C LEU A 150 -0.40 -1.26 16.71
N ILE A 151 0.22 -2.26 17.35
CA ILE A 151 1.07 -3.24 16.66
C ILE A 151 0.26 -4.03 15.63
N ALA A 152 -0.90 -4.54 16.01
CA ALA A 152 -1.77 -5.29 15.08
C ALA A 152 -2.18 -4.43 13.88
N LYS A 153 -2.53 -3.15 14.12
CA LYS A 153 -2.85 -2.18 13.07
C LYS A 153 -1.65 -1.92 12.15
N ALA A 154 -0.45 -1.71 12.69
CA ALA A 154 0.76 -1.50 11.90
C ALA A 154 1.09 -2.73 11.04
N ARG A 155 0.98 -3.94 11.61
CA ARG A 155 1.16 -5.20 10.88
C ARG A 155 0.12 -5.36 9.77
N HIS A 156 -1.14 -5.02 10.01
CA HIS A 156 -2.18 -5.06 8.99
C HIS A 156 -1.90 -4.08 7.85
N VAL A 157 -1.53 -2.83 8.15
CA VAL A 157 -1.13 -1.84 7.16
C VAL A 157 0.04 -2.35 6.30
N LYS A 158 1.06 -2.94 6.93
CA LYS A 158 2.17 -3.57 6.22
C LYS A 158 1.73 -4.75 5.35
N ALA A 159 0.88 -5.62 5.84
CA ALA A 159 0.38 -6.78 5.08
C ALA A 159 -0.43 -6.33 3.84
N VAL A 160 -1.30 -5.33 3.99
CA VAL A 160 -2.06 -4.75 2.88
C VAL A 160 -1.12 -4.15 1.83
N TYR A 161 -0.06 -3.46 2.27
CA TYR A 161 0.98 -2.96 1.36
C TYR A 161 1.70 -4.09 0.62
N ASP A 162 2.15 -5.12 1.34
CA ASP A 162 2.89 -6.25 0.76
C ASP A 162 2.05 -7.00 -0.30
N ILE A 163 0.74 -7.11 -0.07
CA ILE A 163 -0.19 -7.79 -0.99
C ILE A 163 -0.51 -6.93 -2.22
N ASN A 164 -0.85 -5.65 -2.02
CA ASN A 164 -1.50 -4.84 -3.06
C ASN A 164 -0.56 -3.86 -3.78
N ILE A 165 0.53 -3.42 -3.14
CA ILE A 165 1.35 -2.30 -3.62
C ILE A 165 2.77 -2.77 -3.95
N LYS A 166 3.38 -3.55 -3.06
CA LYS A 166 4.79 -3.95 -3.16
C LYS A 166 5.13 -4.63 -4.49
N LYS A 167 4.30 -5.57 -4.94
CA LYS A 167 4.52 -6.31 -6.19
C LYS A 167 4.56 -5.41 -7.42
N THR A 168 3.73 -4.36 -7.44
CA THR A 168 3.71 -3.37 -8.53
C THR A 168 5.02 -2.58 -8.59
N LEU A 169 5.60 -2.25 -7.44
CA LEU A 169 6.91 -1.59 -7.39
C LEU A 169 8.06 -2.57 -7.71
N GLU A 170 7.96 -3.83 -7.31
CA GLU A 170 8.95 -4.88 -7.63
C GLU A 170 9.05 -5.15 -9.13
N TYR A 171 7.94 -5.04 -9.87
CA TYR A 171 7.93 -5.17 -11.33
C TYR A 171 8.94 -4.22 -12.00
N VAL A 172 9.05 -2.98 -11.52
CA VAL A 172 9.96 -1.98 -12.09
C VAL A 172 11.42 -2.43 -12.03
N LYS A 173 11.77 -3.20 -10.99
CA LYS A 173 13.13 -3.74 -10.80
C LYS A 173 13.41 -5.02 -11.57
N GLN A 174 12.39 -5.88 -11.70
CA GLN A 174 12.59 -7.26 -12.12
C GLN A 174 12.10 -7.53 -13.54
N GLY A 175 10.97 -6.94 -13.94
CA GLY A 175 10.29 -7.23 -15.20
C GLY A 175 10.39 -6.12 -16.25
N LEU A 176 10.39 -4.85 -15.82
CA LEU A 176 10.28 -3.70 -16.72
C LEU A 176 11.34 -3.69 -17.84
N ASN A 177 12.61 -3.92 -17.49
CA ASN A 177 13.68 -3.92 -18.48
C ASN A 177 13.52 -5.05 -19.52
N SER A 178 12.98 -6.20 -19.12
CA SER A 178 12.68 -7.31 -20.03
C SER A 178 11.60 -6.95 -21.03
N ASP A 179 10.51 -6.31 -20.57
CA ASP A 179 9.41 -5.90 -21.44
C ASP A 179 9.83 -4.80 -22.41
N VAL A 180 10.59 -3.80 -21.91
CA VAL A 180 11.20 -2.74 -22.73
C VAL A 180 12.09 -3.36 -23.80
N ASN A 181 13.04 -4.24 -23.43
CA ASN A 181 13.94 -4.87 -24.38
C ASN A 181 13.20 -5.74 -25.40
N THR A 182 12.14 -6.43 -24.98
CA THR A 182 11.31 -7.22 -25.90
C THR A 182 10.63 -6.35 -26.94
N ALA A 183 10.14 -5.17 -26.55
CA ALA A 183 9.53 -4.23 -27.47
C ALA A 183 10.56 -3.57 -28.42
N LEU A 184 11.70 -3.15 -27.86
CA LEU A 184 12.73 -2.44 -28.62
C LEU A 184 13.53 -3.38 -29.54
N TYR A 185 13.89 -4.56 -29.04
CA TYR A 185 14.93 -5.42 -29.63
C TYR A 185 14.46 -6.84 -29.93
N GLY A 186 13.19 -7.16 -29.64
CA GLY A 186 12.60 -8.48 -29.91
C GLY A 186 13.04 -9.59 -28.95
N LYS A 187 13.78 -9.28 -27.90
CA LYS A 187 14.26 -10.24 -26.88
C LYS A 187 14.24 -9.64 -25.48
N ALA A 188 13.92 -10.46 -24.48
CA ALA A 188 13.86 -10.06 -23.07
C ALA A 188 15.21 -9.54 -22.54
N THR A 189 16.31 -10.16 -22.99
CA THR A 189 17.66 -9.79 -22.57
C THR A 189 18.42 -9.21 -23.75
N ALA A 190 18.58 -7.89 -23.77
CA ALA A 190 19.43 -7.20 -24.72
C ALA A 190 20.58 -6.54 -23.96
N VAL A 191 21.72 -7.23 -23.92
CA VAL A 191 22.94 -6.77 -23.27
C VAL A 191 24.07 -6.86 -24.28
N GLY A 192 24.92 -5.83 -24.33
CA GLY A 192 26.07 -5.80 -25.22
C GLY A 192 26.23 -4.45 -25.92
N PRO A 193 27.23 -4.33 -26.81
CA PRO A 193 27.42 -3.14 -27.63
C PRO A 193 26.18 -2.86 -28.49
N ASN A 194 26.04 -1.63 -28.97
CA ASN A 194 24.89 -1.18 -29.77
C ASN A 194 24.62 -2.11 -30.98
N ASN A 195 25.67 -2.64 -31.61
CA ASN A 195 25.57 -3.59 -32.73
C ASN A 195 25.17 -5.03 -32.33
N GLY A 196 24.91 -5.32 -31.06
CA GLY A 196 24.39 -6.61 -30.58
C GLY A 196 22.91 -6.60 -30.19
N LEU A 197 22.29 -5.42 -30.19
CA LEU A 197 20.92 -5.23 -29.70
C LEU A 197 19.89 -5.85 -30.66
N CYS A 198 19.95 -5.52 -31.94
CA CYS A 198 19.01 -6.02 -32.96
C CYS A 198 19.49 -7.32 -33.63
N ASP A 199 19.57 -8.40 -32.87
CA ASP A 199 19.92 -9.72 -33.40
C ASP A 199 18.72 -10.43 -34.04
N ILE A 200 18.19 -9.82 -35.10
CA ILE A 200 17.04 -10.31 -35.83
C ILE A 200 17.44 -10.45 -37.29
N THR A 201 17.21 -11.64 -37.85
CA THR A 201 17.38 -11.89 -39.27
C THR A 201 16.13 -11.40 -40.03
N PRO A 202 16.31 -10.67 -41.14
CA PRO A 202 15.23 -10.39 -42.08
C PRO A 202 14.51 -11.66 -42.55
N VAL A 203 13.34 -11.48 -43.13
CA VAL A 203 12.58 -12.58 -43.76
C VAL A 203 12.74 -12.50 -45.28
N THR A 204 11.77 -12.97 -46.05
CA THR A 204 11.86 -13.17 -47.51
C THR A 204 12.25 -11.96 -48.36
N SER A 205 12.10 -10.73 -47.85
CA SER A 205 12.44 -9.49 -48.56
C SER A 205 12.40 -8.30 -47.60
N ARG A 206 12.88 -7.13 -48.03
CA ARG A 206 12.69 -5.86 -47.30
C ARG A 206 11.21 -5.58 -47.04
N GLU A 207 10.38 -5.70 -48.08
CA GLU A 207 8.94 -5.46 -47.99
C GLU A 207 8.28 -6.34 -46.92
N SER A 208 8.63 -7.63 -46.88
CA SER A 208 8.10 -8.58 -45.89
C SER A 208 8.64 -8.31 -44.50
N THR A 209 9.94 -7.99 -44.39
CA THR A 209 10.60 -7.65 -43.12
C THR A 209 10.00 -6.41 -42.48
N CYS A 210 9.66 -5.40 -43.29
CA CYS A 210 9.19 -4.10 -42.85
C CYS A 210 7.69 -4.01 -42.54
N LYS A 211 6.98 -5.15 -42.56
CA LYS A 211 5.60 -5.25 -42.08
C LYS A 211 5.55 -5.33 -40.56
N ILE A 212 4.69 -4.54 -39.94
CA ILE A 212 4.57 -4.40 -38.48
C ILE A 212 4.21 -5.71 -37.76
N ASN A 213 3.55 -6.65 -38.46
CA ASN A 213 3.21 -7.98 -37.96
C ASN A 213 4.24 -9.08 -38.34
N LYS A 214 5.39 -8.69 -38.92
CA LYS A 214 6.52 -9.55 -39.24
C LYS A 214 7.73 -9.18 -38.38
N GLN A 215 8.89 -8.86 -38.96
CA GLN A 215 10.09 -8.55 -38.16
C GLN A 215 10.08 -7.11 -37.64
N ALA A 216 9.45 -6.16 -38.35
CA ALA A 216 9.27 -4.79 -37.87
C ALA A 216 8.36 -4.66 -36.64
N LYS A 217 7.88 -5.78 -36.09
CA LYS A 217 7.26 -5.84 -34.77
C LYS A 217 8.21 -5.45 -33.63
N ALA A 218 9.52 -5.52 -33.83
CA ALA A 218 10.51 -4.94 -32.91
C ALA A 218 10.95 -3.56 -33.41
N LEU A 219 11.06 -2.57 -32.51
CA LEU A 219 11.41 -1.19 -32.91
C LEU A 219 12.76 -1.10 -33.63
N CYS A 220 13.73 -1.94 -33.25
CA CYS A 220 15.05 -1.93 -33.88
C CYS A 220 15.00 -2.29 -35.37
N VAL A 221 14.16 -3.26 -35.73
CA VAL A 221 13.93 -3.63 -37.13
C VAL A 221 13.17 -2.52 -37.84
N ALA A 222 12.17 -1.95 -37.18
CA ALA A 222 11.41 -0.82 -37.70
C ALA A 222 12.33 0.39 -38.01
N ALA A 223 13.30 0.67 -37.14
CA ALA A 223 14.31 1.71 -37.37
C ALA A 223 15.19 1.41 -38.59
N VAL A 224 15.65 0.16 -38.75
CA VAL A 224 16.41 -0.25 -39.94
C VAL A 224 15.55 -0.18 -41.20
N CYS A 225 14.25 -0.48 -41.14
CA CYS A 225 13.34 -0.33 -42.27
C CYS A 225 13.20 1.13 -42.75
N VAL A 226 13.16 2.07 -41.81
CA VAL A 226 13.05 3.51 -42.07
C VAL A 226 14.36 4.11 -42.59
N CYS A 227 15.52 3.64 -42.12
CA CYS A 227 16.82 4.25 -42.45
C CYS A 227 17.70 3.43 -43.40
N GLY A 228 17.41 2.16 -43.57
CA GLY A 228 18.25 1.20 -44.26
C GLY A 228 18.37 1.45 -45.75
N GLU A 229 19.61 1.33 -46.22
CA GLU A 229 19.99 1.32 -47.62
C GLU A 229 20.09 -0.13 -48.09
N HIS A 230 19.71 -0.39 -49.35
CA HIS A 230 19.97 -1.67 -50.01
C HIS A 230 20.82 -1.49 -51.27
N SER A 231 21.88 -2.30 -51.39
CA SER A 231 22.72 -2.39 -52.60
C SER A 231 23.18 -1.01 -53.11
N THR A 232 22.83 -0.62 -54.33
CA THR A 232 23.27 0.64 -54.98
C THR A 232 22.54 1.90 -54.50
N GLN A 233 21.63 1.79 -53.50
CA GLN A 233 20.96 2.94 -52.91
C GLN A 233 21.97 3.81 -52.15
N SER A 234 22.23 5.01 -52.65
CA SER A 234 23.06 6.03 -51.96
C SER A 234 22.24 7.07 -51.19
N GLY A 235 20.91 6.87 -51.15
CA GLY A 235 19.96 7.81 -50.57
C GLY A 235 19.93 7.71 -49.06
N LYS A 236 20.77 8.50 -48.38
CA LYS A 236 20.84 8.56 -46.92
C LYS A 236 19.58 9.19 -46.33
N ILE A 237 18.53 8.37 -46.17
CA ILE A 237 17.16 8.85 -46.00
C ILE A 237 16.85 9.42 -44.61
N CYS A 238 17.57 8.98 -43.60
CA CYS A 238 17.40 9.47 -42.22
C CYS A 238 18.31 10.67 -41.91
N GLU A 239 19.53 10.69 -42.45
CA GLU A 239 20.49 11.78 -42.28
C GLU A 239 21.62 11.63 -43.31
N GLY A 240 22.04 12.71 -43.97
CA GLY A 240 23.06 12.72 -45.04
C GLY A 240 24.48 12.27 -44.67
N ASN A 241 24.75 11.92 -43.42
CA ASN A 241 26.00 11.30 -42.98
C ASN A 241 25.82 9.92 -42.34
N LEU A 242 24.59 9.41 -42.26
CA LEU A 242 24.28 8.11 -41.67
C LEU A 242 24.12 7.06 -42.76
N ALA A 243 25.10 6.17 -42.91
CA ALA A 243 25.04 5.04 -43.83
C ALA A 243 24.56 3.79 -43.09
N VAL A 244 23.34 3.33 -43.38
CA VAL A 244 22.73 2.15 -42.74
C VAL A 244 22.62 1.04 -43.77
N THR A 245 23.74 0.42 -44.12
CA THR A 245 23.77 -0.57 -45.20
C THR A 245 23.24 -1.92 -44.75
N VAL A 246 22.23 -2.44 -45.44
CA VAL A 246 21.79 -3.84 -45.35
C VAL A 246 22.18 -4.52 -46.66
N THR A 247 23.12 -5.45 -46.60
CA THR A 247 23.68 -6.11 -47.81
C THR A 247 22.75 -7.13 -48.42
N ASP A 248 21.93 -7.78 -47.60
CA ASP A 248 20.96 -8.79 -48.05
C ASP A 248 19.77 -8.81 -47.08
N TRP A 249 18.60 -8.38 -47.58
CA TRP A 249 17.33 -8.37 -46.85
C TRP A 249 16.67 -9.74 -46.72
N THR A 250 17.38 -10.83 -47.03
CA THR A 250 16.92 -12.20 -46.85
C THR A 250 17.71 -12.99 -45.80
N ALA A 251 18.98 -12.63 -45.57
CA ALA A 251 19.85 -13.38 -44.66
C ALA A 251 20.74 -12.54 -43.73
N THR A 252 20.95 -11.24 -43.99
CA THR A 252 21.89 -10.44 -43.18
C THR A 252 21.25 -10.02 -41.86
N SER A 253 21.84 -10.43 -40.74
CA SER A 253 21.44 -9.97 -39.40
C SER A 253 21.43 -8.43 -39.31
N LEU A 254 20.39 -7.88 -38.68
CA LEU A 254 20.19 -6.42 -38.55
C LEU A 254 21.02 -5.77 -37.43
N LYS A 255 21.96 -6.52 -36.85
CA LYS A 255 22.92 -6.10 -35.81
C LYS A 255 23.69 -4.83 -36.15
N THR A 256 24.54 -4.88 -37.17
CA THR A 256 25.40 -3.76 -37.59
C THR A 256 24.61 -2.57 -38.11
N PRO A 257 23.58 -2.75 -38.96
CA PRO A 257 22.71 -1.65 -39.39
C PRO A 257 22.08 -0.92 -38.20
N PHE A 258 21.49 -1.65 -37.25
CA PHE A 258 20.89 -1.02 -36.07
C PHE A 258 21.93 -0.39 -35.14
N GLY A 259 23.12 -0.99 -35.00
CA GLY A 259 24.21 -0.39 -34.23
C GLY A 259 24.53 1.04 -34.67
N THR A 260 24.60 1.26 -35.98
CA THR A 260 24.86 2.58 -36.58
C THR A 260 23.76 3.59 -36.25
N ILE A 261 22.49 3.17 -36.31
CA ILE A 261 21.33 3.99 -35.90
C ILE A 261 21.42 4.32 -34.41
N LYS A 262 21.69 3.31 -33.58
CA LYS A 262 21.71 3.44 -32.12
C LYS A 262 22.85 4.34 -31.63
N ASP A 263 24.04 4.27 -32.24
CA ASP A 263 25.16 5.17 -31.96
C ASP A 263 24.78 6.64 -32.17
N LYS A 264 23.92 6.91 -33.15
CA LYS A 264 23.41 8.26 -33.40
C LYS A 264 22.30 8.63 -32.40
N CYS A 265 21.40 7.70 -32.07
CA CYS A 265 20.39 7.92 -31.04
C CYS A 265 20.98 8.18 -29.65
N ASP A 266 22.16 7.63 -29.34
CA ASP A 266 22.85 7.86 -28.06
C ASP A 266 23.32 9.32 -27.86
N LYS A 267 23.22 10.15 -28.90
CA LYS A 267 23.43 11.61 -28.82
C LYS A 267 22.20 12.36 -28.32
N VAL A 268 21.03 11.72 -28.26
CA VAL A 268 19.83 12.29 -27.67
C VAL A 268 20.01 12.32 -26.14
N PRO A 269 19.71 13.43 -25.45
CA PRO A 269 19.81 13.49 -24.01
C PRO A 269 19.01 12.39 -23.33
N LYS A 270 19.56 11.82 -22.25
CA LYS A 270 18.86 10.83 -21.42
C LYS A 270 17.54 11.41 -20.91
N ARG A 271 16.52 10.55 -20.85
CA ARG A 271 15.18 10.89 -20.39
C ARG A 271 14.81 10.05 -19.17
N GLN A 272 13.77 10.46 -18.47
CA GLN A 272 13.12 9.62 -17.48
C GLN A 272 12.01 8.83 -18.16
N LEU A 273 11.87 7.56 -17.77
CA LEU A 273 10.80 6.69 -18.23
C LEU A 273 9.55 6.93 -17.37
N THR A 274 8.65 7.79 -17.84
CA THR A 274 7.31 7.96 -17.26
C THR A 274 6.24 7.42 -18.18
N SER A 275 5.06 7.08 -17.64
CA SER A 275 3.93 6.62 -18.46
C SER A 275 3.55 7.64 -19.53
N GLN A 276 3.50 8.92 -19.14
CA GLN A 276 3.17 10.03 -20.01
C GLN A 276 4.23 10.24 -21.10
N ALA A 277 5.52 10.24 -20.74
CA ALA A 277 6.59 10.47 -21.69
C ALA A 277 6.64 9.35 -22.74
N LEU A 278 6.50 8.10 -22.31
CA LEU A 278 6.52 6.96 -23.23
C LEU A 278 5.31 6.98 -24.17
N THR A 279 4.10 7.21 -23.64
CA THR A 279 2.89 7.34 -24.46
C THR A 279 3.02 8.48 -25.47
N SER A 280 3.53 9.64 -25.04
CA SER A 280 3.73 10.80 -25.91
C SER A 280 4.74 10.51 -27.02
N ALA A 281 5.83 9.80 -26.72
CA ALA A 281 6.83 9.42 -27.73
C ALA A 281 6.27 8.42 -28.76
N ILE A 282 5.45 7.45 -28.32
CA ILE A 282 4.73 6.52 -29.21
C ILE A 282 3.79 7.30 -30.13
N ASP A 283 2.92 8.13 -29.57
CA ASP A 283 1.90 8.85 -30.34
C ASP A 283 2.54 9.89 -31.29
N LYS A 284 3.66 10.50 -30.90
CA LYS A 284 4.45 11.39 -31.77
C LYS A 284 4.96 10.65 -33.00
N LEU A 285 5.52 9.44 -32.85
CA LEU A 285 5.93 8.61 -33.98
C LEU A 285 4.73 8.21 -34.84
N LEU A 286 3.64 7.74 -34.22
CA LEU A 286 2.43 7.32 -34.94
C LEU A 286 1.74 8.48 -35.66
N SER A 287 1.90 9.73 -35.20
CA SER A 287 1.38 10.92 -35.88
C SER A 287 2.03 11.16 -37.25
N LYS A 288 3.16 10.49 -37.56
CA LYS A 288 3.84 10.54 -38.86
C LYS A 288 3.29 9.54 -39.87
N THR A 289 2.28 8.80 -39.50
CA THR A 289 1.61 7.85 -40.38
C THR A 289 1.01 8.57 -41.59
N GLN A 290 1.15 7.96 -42.77
CA GLN A 290 0.64 8.45 -44.03
C GLN A 290 -0.15 7.35 -44.74
N THR A 291 -1.23 7.73 -45.40
CA THR A 291 -1.93 6.85 -46.35
C THR A 291 -1.28 6.99 -47.71
N ARG A 292 -1.02 5.87 -48.38
CA ARG A 292 -0.51 5.82 -49.75
C ARG A 292 -1.26 4.80 -50.58
N ASN A 293 -1.46 5.14 -51.84
CA ASN A 293 -1.88 4.19 -52.86
C ASN A 293 -0.62 3.69 -53.56
N ALA A 294 -0.43 2.38 -53.54
CA ALA A 294 0.48 1.70 -54.45
C ALA A 294 0.00 1.89 -55.89
N ASN A 295 0.89 1.73 -56.87
CA ASN A 295 0.55 1.93 -58.29
C ASN A 295 -0.49 0.92 -58.82
N ASP A 296 -0.70 -0.19 -58.11
CA ASP A 296 -1.72 -1.18 -58.40
C ASP A 296 -3.09 -0.84 -57.78
N GLY A 297 -3.21 0.32 -57.10
CA GLY A 297 -4.42 0.76 -56.41
C GLY A 297 -4.52 0.28 -54.97
N THR A 298 -3.54 -0.47 -54.44
CA THR A 298 -3.57 -0.94 -53.06
C THR A 298 -3.31 0.22 -52.09
N GLU A 299 -4.32 0.54 -51.27
CA GLU A 299 -4.18 1.49 -50.17
C GLU A 299 -3.49 0.85 -48.96
N GLY A 300 -2.49 1.54 -48.43
CA GLY A 300 -1.83 1.15 -47.19
C GLY A 300 -1.52 2.32 -46.27
N ILE A 301 -1.14 1.95 -45.05
CA ILE A 301 -0.82 2.87 -43.95
C ILE A 301 0.65 2.68 -43.60
N TYR A 302 1.45 3.75 -43.65
CA TYR A 302 2.91 3.66 -43.54
C TYR A 302 3.50 4.75 -42.65
N ILE A 303 4.64 4.45 -42.03
CA ILE A 303 5.54 5.48 -41.45
C ILE A 303 6.81 5.50 -42.29
N GLY A 304 7.15 6.66 -42.85
CA GLY A 304 8.34 6.84 -43.70
C GLY A 304 7.98 7.14 -45.15
N VAL A 305 9.01 7.18 -46.00
CA VAL A 305 8.84 7.36 -47.43
C VAL A 305 8.63 6.01 -48.09
N ALA A 306 7.41 5.77 -48.53
CA ALA A 306 7.01 4.70 -49.41
C ALA A 306 7.77 4.70 -50.75
N SER A 307 8.12 3.51 -51.24
CA SER A 307 8.46 3.26 -52.64
C SER A 307 7.28 3.63 -53.55
N THR A 308 7.59 4.00 -54.79
CA THR A 308 6.62 4.19 -55.87
C THR A 308 6.23 2.89 -56.56
N SER A 309 6.69 1.72 -56.11
CA SER A 309 6.29 0.40 -56.64
C SER A 309 5.00 -0.13 -56.00
N ALA A 310 4.42 -1.19 -56.57
CA ALA A 310 3.31 -1.94 -55.94
C ALA A 310 3.67 -2.43 -54.52
N ALA A 311 4.93 -2.82 -54.33
CA ALA A 311 5.49 -3.17 -53.03
C ALA A 311 6.00 -1.91 -52.29
N THR A 312 5.15 -1.28 -51.48
CA THR A 312 5.34 0.08 -50.96
C THR A 312 6.53 0.25 -49.99
N CYS A 313 6.90 -0.77 -49.21
CA CYS A 313 8.14 -0.74 -48.38
C CYS A 313 9.25 -1.66 -48.93
N ALA A 314 9.22 -1.94 -50.23
CA ALA A 314 10.32 -2.61 -50.91
C ALA A 314 11.49 -1.66 -51.17
N GLU A 315 12.52 -2.22 -51.79
CA GLU A 315 13.74 -1.52 -52.15
C GLU A 315 13.46 -0.46 -53.22
N SER A 316 13.69 0.81 -52.89
CA SER A 316 13.67 1.90 -53.87
C SER A 316 14.60 3.03 -53.43
N ASN A 317 15.16 3.75 -54.40
CA ASN A 317 16.03 4.89 -54.14
C ASN A 317 15.29 5.97 -53.33
N ASN A 318 15.92 6.44 -52.25
CA ASN A 318 15.33 7.43 -51.34
C ASN A 318 13.96 7.01 -50.77
N ALA A 319 13.76 5.71 -50.55
CA ALA A 319 12.61 5.14 -49.86
C ALA A 319 13.03 4.32 -48.62
N GLY A 320 12.18 4.33 -47.61
CA GLY A 320 12.36 3.62 -46.35
C GLY A 320 11.14 3.85 -45.48
N CYS A 321 10.46 2.77 -45.10
CA CYS A 321 9.22 2.84 -44.35
C CYS A 321 8.93 1.56 -43.56
N ILE A 322 7.97 1.68 -42.65
CA ILE A 322 7.29 0.58 -41.95
C ILE A 322 5.87 0.50 -42.49
N ASP A 323 5.41 -0.71 -42.79
CA ASP A 323 4.04 -0.99 -43.22
C ASP A 323 3.16 -1.33 -42.01
N LEU A 324 2.25 -0.40 -41.69
CA LEU A 324 1.24 -0.51 -40.63
C LEU A 324 -0.12 -0.99 -41.16
N THR A 325 -0.25 -1.26 -42.46
CA THR A 325 -1.50 -1.75 -43.08
C THR A 325 -2.07 -2.99 -42.38
N PRO A 326 -1.26 -3.95 -41.88
CA PRO A 326 -1.79 -5.08 -41.09
C PRO A 326 -2.54 -4.69 -39.81
N LEU A 327 -2.38 -3.46 -39.30
CA LEU A 327 -3.08 -2.93 -38.12
C LEU A 327 -4.21 -1.95 -38.51
N ALA A 328 -4.48 -1.77 -39.80
CA ALA A 328 -5.52 -0.86 -40.26
C ALA A 328 -6.91 -1.47 -40.03
N ALA A 329 -7.73 -0.82 -39.19
CA ALA A 329 -9.12 -1.23 -38.98
C ALA A 329 -9.92 -1.29 -40.31
N ALA A 330 -9.64 -0.39 -41.25
CA ALA A 330 -10.26 -0.35 -42.57
C ALA A 330 -9.92 -1.58 -43.45
N LYS A 331 -8.91 -2.37 -43.09
CA LYS A 331 -8.49 -3.59 -43.80
C LYS A 331 -8.73 -4.86 -42.97
N ALA A 332 -9.30 -4.72 -41.76
CA ALA A 332 -9.53 -5.84 -40.85
C ALA A 332 -10.84 -6.56 -41.20
N SER A 333 -10.78 -7.87 -41.48
CA SER A 333 -11.96 -8.74 -41.57
C SER A 333 -12.29 -9.44 -40.25
N GLU A 334 -11.36 -9.40 -39.29
CA GLU A 334 -11.45 -10.04 -37.97
C GLU A 334 -10.83 -9.12 -36.91
N ALA A 335 -10.91 -9.52 -35.63
CA ALA A 335 -10.27 -8.80 -34.55
C ALA A 335 -8.74 -8.73 -34.77
N LEU A 336 -8.21 -7.51 -34.84
CA LEU A 336 -6.78 -7.30 -34.99
C LEU A 336 -6.04 -7.77 -33.74
N THR A 337 -4.97 -8.55 -33.95
CA THR A 337 -3.99 -8.84 -32.91
C THR A 337 -2.72 -8.06 -33.21
N ASP A 338 -2.19 -7.36 -32.21
CA ASP A 338 -0.99 -6.54 -32.34
C ASP A 338 0.06 -6.98 -31.32
N ASP A 339 1.09 -7.69 -31.78
CA ASP A 339 2.25 -8.08 -30.99
C ASP A 339 3.47 -7.15 -31.22
N SER A 340 3.25 -6.01 -31.87
CA SER A 340 4.29 -5.05 -32.21
C SER A 340 4.81 -4.27 -31.01
N PHE A 341 5.91 -3.57 -31.25
CA PHE A 341 6.52 -2.65 -30.29
C PHE A 341 5.52 -1.58 -29.84
N ILE A 342 4.52 -1.21 -30.66
CA ILE A 342 3.50 -0.22 -30.31
C ILE A 342 2.68 -0.74 -29.12
N THR A 343 2.07 -1.91 -29.26
CA THR A 343 1.27 -2.51 -28.18
C THR A 343 2.13 -2.88 -26.98
N LYS A 344 3.34 -3.40 -27.19
CA LYS A 344 4.26 -3.74 -26.09
C LYS A 344 4.70 -2.51 -25.30
N LEU A 345 5.08 -1.41 -25.96
CA LEU A 345 5.46 -0.17 -25.28
C LEU A 345 4.25 0.51 -24.61
N ARG A 346 3.03 0.38 -25.15
CA ARG A 346 1.81 0.82 -24.46
C ARG A 346 1.54 0.00 -23.20
N ALA A 347 1.78 -1.32 -23.23
CA ALA A 347 1.69 -2.17 -22.04
C ALA A 347 2.75 -1.77 -20.98
N VAL A 348 3.98 -1.47 -21.42
CA VAL A 348 5.03 -0.90 -20.55
C VAL A 348 4.56 0.41 -19.93
N ALA A 349 4.03 1.35 -20.72
CA ALA A 349 3.54 2.63 -20.23
C ALA A 349 2.41 2.47 -19.20
N ALA A 350 1.51 1.49 -19.40
CA ALA A 350 0.45 1.18 -18.45
C ALA A 350 0.99 0.58 -17.14
N ASN A 351 2.01 -0.28 -17.20
CA ASN A 351 2.64 -0.83 -15.99
C ASN A 351 3.45 0.24 -15.23
N VAL A 352 4.14 1.12 -15.95
CA VAL A 352 4.81 2.29 -15.34
C VAL A 352 3.78 3.20 -14.66
N GLN A 353 2.60 3.42 -15.27
CA GLN A 353 1.52 4.20 -14.66
C GLN A 353 1.06 3.59 -13.33
N LYS A 354 0.88 2.27 -13.28
CA LYS A 354 0.52 1.56 -12.05
C LYS A 354 1.59 1.72 -10.98
N ALA A 355 2.87 1.69 -11.36
CA ALA A 355 3.97 1.91 -10.43
C ALA A 355 4.05 3.36 -9.92
N GLU A 356 3.79 4.36 -10.78
CA GLU A 356 3.67 5.76 -10.40
C GLU A 356 2.53 5.98 -9.40
N GLN A 357 1.38 5.32 -9.59
CA GLN A 357 0.28 5.34 -8.62
C GLN A 357 0.64 4.63 -7.31
N ALA A 358 1.30 3.47 -7.39
CA ALA A 358 1.79 2.72 -6.24
C ALA A 358 2.79 3.51 -5.41
N ALA A 359 3.59 4.40 -6.02
CA ALA A 359 4.48 5.31 -5.33
C ALA A 359 3.71 6.27 -4.39
N GLY A 360 2.62 6.86 -4.88
CA GLY A 360 1.73 7.70 -4.07
C GLY A 360 1.07 6.91 -2.92
N GLN A 361 0.64 5.69 -3.19
CA GLN A 361 0.05 4.81 -2.17
C GLN A 361 1.08 4.40 -1.10
N LYS A 362 2.34 4.15 -1.49
CA LYS A 362 3.43 3.87 -0.55
C LYS A 362 3.63 5.03 0.43
N LEU A 363 3.67 6.27 -0.06
CA LEU A 363 3.79 7.45 0.81
C LEU A 363 2.64 7.53 1.84
N ALA A 364 1.41 7.21 1.43
CA ALA A 364 0.27 7.18 2.34
C ALA A 364 0.40 6.06 3.40
N VAL A 365 0.90 4.88 3.01
CA VAL A 365 1.20 3.77 3.93
C VAL A 365 2.28 4.16 4.94
N GLU A 366 3.37 4.78 4.49
CA GLU A 366 4.45 5.25 5.36
C GLU A 366 3.96 6.33 6.33
N ALA A 367 3.11 7.25 5.87
CA ALA A 367 2.49 8.25 6.74
C ALA A 367 1.58 7.60 7.80
N ALA A 368 0.79 6.58 7.43
CA ALA A 368 -0.05 5.84 8.36
C ALA A 368 0.78 5.11 9.42
N LEU A 369 1.88 4.47 9.03
CA LEU A 369 2.81 3.82 9.96
C LEU A 369 3.46 4.83 10.92
N LYS A 370 3.93 5.98 10.42
CA LYS A 370 4.47 7.06 11.25
C LYS A 370 3.45 7.60 12.25
N LYS A 371 2.18 7.72 11.86
CA LYS A 371 1.09 8.13 12.77
C LYS A 371 0.88 7.11 13.89
N ILE A 372 0.85 5.81 13.56
CA ILE A 372 0.74 4.74 14.57
C ILE A 372 1.93 4.79 15.53
N GLN A 373 3.14 5.00 15.02
CA GLN A 373 4.33 5.16 15.85
C GLN A 373 4.21 6.35 16.80
N ALA A 374 3.75 7.51 16.31
CA ALA A 374 3.57 8.69 17.14
C ALA A 374 2.53 8.47 18.26
N GLU A 375 1.45 7.75 17.98
CA GLU A 375 0.42 7.39 18.96
C GLU A 375 1.00 6.48 20.06
N ALA A 376 1.82 5.49 19.68
CA ALA A 376 2.52 4.63 20.62
C ALA A 376 3.55 5.39 21.47
N HIS A 377 4.31 6.31 20.87
CA HIS A 377 5.24 7.17 21.60
C HIS A 377 4.48 8.05 22.60
N ALA A 378 3.35 8.64 22.22
CA ALA A 378 2.53 9.44 23.12
C ALA A 378 1.99 8.59 24.29
N THR A 379 1.51 7.39 23.99
CA THR A 379 1.04 6.42 24.99
C THR A 379 2.13 6.06 25.98
N TYR A 380 3.34 5.80 25.49
CA TYR A 380 4.50 5.53 26.34
C TYR A 380 4.84 6.71 27.25
N LEU A 381 4.88 7.94 26.70
CA LEU A 381 5.22 9.13 27.47
C LEU A 381 4.17 9.45 28.54
N GLN A 382 2.89 9.14 28.31
CA GLN A 382 1.87 9.24 29.36
C GLN A 382 2.15 8.32 30.55
N VAL A 383 2.73 7.14 30.31
CA VAL A 383 3.19 6.24 31.38
C VAL A 383 4.45 6.78 32.05
N ALA A 384 5.41 7.31 31.28
CA ALA A 384 6.63 7.88 31.86
C ALA A 384 6.34 9.07 32.79
N LEU A 385 5.30 9.87 32.46
CA LEU A 385 4.87 11.03 33.24
C LEU A 385 3.87 10.69 34.35
N SER A 386 3.36 9.46 34.41
CA SER A 386 2.37 9.08 35.42
C SER A 386 3.03 8.97 36.79
N LYS A 387 2.35 9.51 37.79
CA LYS A 387 2.69 9.30 39.20
C LYS A 387 2.06 7.97 39.65
N PRO A 388 2.65 7.28 40.63
CA PRO A 388 2.00 6.13 41.24
C PRO A 388 0.58 6.52 41.68
N PRO A 389 -0.39 5.59 41.64
CA PRO A 389 -1.70 5.84 42.23
C PRO A 389 -1.46 6.42 43.61
N ALA A 390 -2.05 7.58 43.93
CA ALA A 390 -2.10 8.03 45.30
C ALA A 390 -2.64 6.82 46.08
N ALA A 391 -1.79 6.22 46.93
CA ALA A 391 -2.17 5.07 47.75
C ALA A 391 -3.54 5.42 48.25
N ALA A 392 -4.57 4.65 47.85
CA ALA A 392 -5.96 5.01 48.02
C ALA A 392 -6.03 5.56 49.43
N GLY A 393 -6.12 6.90 49.51
CA GLY A 393 -6.23 7.54 50.79
C GLY A 393 -7.44 6.83 51.30
N SER A 394 -7.27 6.07 52.39
CA SER A 394 -8.39 5.61 53.15
C SER A 394 -9.16 6.90 53.39
N SER A 395 -10.16 7.16 52.54
CA SER A 395 -11.23 8.06 52.88
C SER A 395 -11.59 7.55 54.25
N PRO A 396 -11.52 8.37 55.32
CA PRO A 396 -11.85 7.87 56.63
C PRO A 396 -13.31 7.43 56.54
N SER A 397 -13.51 6.15 56.25
CA SER A 397 -14.70 5.41 56.61
C SER A 397 -14.75 5.66 58.09
N LYS A 398 -15.65 6.57 58.45
CA LYS A 398 -15.89 6.99 59.83
C LYS A 398 -15.87 5.69 60.64
N PRO A 399 -14.90 5.52 61.56
CA PRO A 399 -14.76 4.23 62.22
C PRO A 399 -16.11 3.87 62.86
N PRO A 400 -16.54 2.61 62.81
CA PRO A 400 -17.71 2.19 63.57
C PRO A 400 -17.46 2.59 65.02
N LYS A 401 -18.33 3.48 65.53
CA LYS A 401 -18.23 4.04 66.88
C LYS A 401 -18.13 2.88 67.88
N THR A 402 -17.11 2.93 68.72
CA THR A 402 -16.78 1.85 69.67
C THR A 402 -17.79 1.81 70.81
N THR A 403 -17.84 0.69 71.54
CA THR A 403 -18.69 0.47 72.73
C THR A 403 -18.61 1.63 73.74
N GLN A 404 -17.43 2.25 73.87
CA GLN A 404 -17.18 3.40 74.76
C GLN A 404 -18.00 4.65 74.41
N GLU A 405 -18.32 4.87 73.13
CA GLU A 405 -19.08 6.07 72.73
C GLU A 405 -20.59 5.95 73.01
N CYS A 406 -21.16 4.73 73.00
CA CYS A 406 -22.53 4.53 73.43
C CYS A 406 -22.64 4.62 74.96
N ASP A 407 -21.68 4.03 75.69
CA ASP A 407 -21.70 3.99 77.16
C ASP A 407 -21.56 5.39 77.80
N ALA A 408 -21.03 6.37 77.07
CA ALA A 408 -20.94 7.78 77.49
C ALA A 408 -22.27 8.55 77.35
N ILE A 409 -23.27 8.02 76.63
CA ILE A 409 -24.57 8.68 76.42
C ILE A 409 -25.47 8.37 77.61
N THR A 410 -25.77 9.40 78.40
CA THR A 410 -26.55 9.26 79.64
C THR A 410 -28.00 9.67 79.50
N LYS A 411 -28.47 10.08 78.31
CA LYS A 411 -29.87 10.47 78.04
C LYS A 411 -30.51 9.53 77.03
N ALA A 412 -31.74 9.09 77.32
CA ALA A 412 -32.46 8.14 76.49
C ALA A 412 -32.74 8.67 75.06
N ALA A 413 -33.09 9.96 74.92
CA ALA A 413 -33.36 10.58 73.63
C ALA A 413 -32.12 10.62 72.74
N ASP A 414 -30.96 11.01 73.29
CA ASP A 414 -29.70 11.08 72.57
C ASP A 414 -29.22 9.69 72.14
N CYS A 415 -29.45 8.68 72.97
CA CYS A 415 -29.13 7.29 72.65
C CYS A 415 -30.01 6.73 71.53
N LYS A 416 -31.32 7.02 71.54
CA LYS A 416 -32.27 6.56 70.53
C LYS A 416 -32.04 7.25 69.17
N ASN A 417 -31.61 8.51 69.20
CA ASN A 417 -31.18 9.24 68.00
C ASN A 417 -29.83 8.76 67.46
N ASN A 418 -29.02 8.08 68.28
CA ASN A 418 -27.77 7.51 67.82
C ASN A 418 -28.03 6.25 66.99
N GLY A 419 -27.68 6.36 65.72
CA GLY A 419 -27.89 5.36 64.70
C GLY A 419 -27.23 4.00 64.95
N ASN A 420 -26.37 3.86 65.96
CA ASN A 420 -25.60 2.65 66.23
C ASN A 420 -25.72 2.17 67.69
N CYS A 421 -26.49 2.85 68.52
CA CYS A 421 -26.69 2.50 69.93
C CYS A 421 -28.14 2.08 70.21
N LYS A 422 -28.37 1.43 71.36
CA LYS A 422 -29.67 1.02 71.88
C LYS A 422 -29.75 1.34 73.36
N TRP A 423 -30.83 2.00 73.76
CA TRP A 423 -31.15 2.23 75.17
C TRP A 423 -31.76 0.98 75.77
N THR A 424 -31.28 0.57 76.94
CA THR A 424 -31.57 -0.75 77.54
C THR A 424 -32.66 -0.73 78.62
N LYS A 425 -33.24 0.44 78.95
CA LYS A 425 -34.30 0.59 79.97
C LYS A 425 -35.47 1.44 79.48
N GLU A 426 -36.69 0.94 79.51
CA GLU A 426 -37.83 1.60 78.87
C GLU A 426 -38.41 2.77 79.70
N THR A 427 -38.23 2.75 81.01
CA THR A 427 -38.83 3.68 81.97
C THR A 427 -37.88 4.74 82.50
N GLU A 428 -36.58 4.63 82.23
CA GLU A 428 -35.56 5.56 82.73
C GLU A 428 -35.09 6.48 81.61
N GLU A 429 -35.21 7.80 81.83
CA GLU A 429 -34.86 8.82 80.84
C GLU A 429 -33.39 9.27 80.92
N THR A 430 -32.72 8.97 82.04
CA THR A 430 -31.32 9.32 82.30
C THR A 430 -30.57 8.18 83.00
N GLY A 431 -29.29 7.96 82.69
CA GLY A 431 -28.45 6.93 83.31
C GLY A 431 -27.53 6.23 82.31
N LYS A 432 -26.66 5.31 82.76
CA LYS A 432 -25.71 4.58 81.89
C LYS A 432 -26.36 3.36 81.24
N HIS A 433 -27.41 3.59 80.44
CA HIS A 433 -28.22 2.53 79.83
C HIS A 433 -28.11 2.47 78.30
N CYS A 434 -27.30 3.32 77.69
CA CYS A 434 -27.04 3.30 76.26
C CYS A 434 -25.91 2.34 75.92
N LYS A 435 -26.18 1.28 75.15
CA LYS A 435 -25.18 0.29 74.72
C LYS A 435 -25.12 0.18 73.20
N LEU A 436 -24.02 -0.34 72.67
CA LEU A 436 -23.86 -0.59 71.24
C LEU A 436 -24.93 -1.58 70.73
N ASN A 437 -25.54 -1.27 69.58
CA ASN A 437 -26.47 -2.16 68.90
C ASN A 437 -25.70 -2.98 67.85
N THR A 438 -25.19 -4.14 68.27
CA THR A 438 -24.34 -5.03 67.44
C THR A 438 -25.03 -5.44 66.14
N THR A 439 -26.33 -5.73 66.17
CA THR A 439 -27.11 -6.12 64.99
C THR A 439 -27.19 -5.02 63.93
N ARG A 440 -27.26 -3.75 64.32
CA ARG A 440 -27.26 -2.61 63.37
C ARG A 440 -25.89 -2.33 62.78
N VAL A 441 -24.84 -2.48 63.59
CA VAL A 441 -23.46 -2.31 63.12
C VAL A 441 -23.12 -3.38 62.09
N GLU A 442 -23.53 -4.63 62.31
CA GLU A 442 -23.36 -5.73 61.35
C GLU A 442 -24.13 -5.48 60.04
N GLN A 443 -25.37 -5.00 60.10
CA GLN A 443 -26.17 -4.66 58.91
C GLN A 443 -25.59 -3.48 58.09
N GLN A 444 -24.95 -2.50 58.75
CA GLN A 444 -24.24 -1.42 58.05
C GLN A 444 -22.96 -1.92 57.39
N ALA A 445 -22.24 -2.86 58.00
CA ALA A 445 -21.07 -3.49 57.40
C ALA A 445 -21.43 -4.30 56.15
N THR A 446 -22.61 -4.94 56.11
CA THR A 446 -23.06 -5.70 54.92
C THR A 446 -23.52 -4.80 53.77
N LYS A 447 -24.06 -3.59 54.05
CA LYS A 447 -24.51 -2.62 53.02
C LYS A 447 -23.39 -1.77 52.42
N ALA A 448 -22.20 -1.74 53.01
CA ALA A 448 -21.05 -1.02 52.48
C ALA A 448 -20.33 -1.78 51.33
N GLY A 449 -20.77 -2.99 51.00
CA GLY A 449 -20.15 -3.88 50.00
C GLY A 449 -20.75 -3.87 48.59
N THR A 450 -21.62 -2.92 48.22
CA THR A 450 -22.20 -2.86 46.86
C THR A 450 -22.40 -1.44 46.31
N GLY A 451 -21.43 -1.01 45.49
CA GLY A 451 -21.57 0.05 44.49
C GLY A 451 -20.19 0.49 43.97
N ALA A 452 -19.88 0.57 42.68
CA ALA A 452 -20.55 0.18 41.45
C ALA A 452 -19.48 0.13 40.33
N ALA A 453 -19.52 -0.88 39.47
CA ALA A 453 -19.03 -0.80 38.09
C ALA A 453 -20.07 -1.51 37.22
N GLY A 454 -20.78 -0.73 36.41
CA GLY A 454 -21.77 -1.25 35.47
C GLY A 454 -21.10 -1.82 34.22
N GLY A 455 -21.73 -2.86 33.64
CA GLY A 455 -21.60 -3.16 32.22
C GLY A 455 -21.31 -4.61 31.83
N ALA A 456 -22.23 -5.54 32.09
CA ALA A 456 -22.46 -6.70 31.22
C ALA A 456 -23.86 -7.27 31.46
N ALA A 457 -24.67 -7.36 30.40
CA ALA A 457 -26.00 -7.93 30.42
C ALA A 457 -25.94 -9.42 30.81
N ALA A 458 -26.51 -9.77 31.96
CA ALA A 458 -26.70 -11.16 32.35
C ALA A 458 -28.03 -11.67 31.78
N THR A 459 -27.91 -12.63 30.88
CA THR A 459 -28.94 -13.44 30.23
C THR A 459 -29.83 -14.12 31.28
N GLY A 460 -31.04 -13.59 31.50
CA GLY A 460 -31.90 -13.98 32.63
C GLY A 460 -33.34 -14.45 32.33
N CYS A 461 -33.76 -14.63 31.06
CA CYS A 461 -35.14 -15.10 30.78
C CYS A 461 -35.31 -16.65 30.88
N ALA A 462 -34.35 -17.41 31.43
CA ALA A 462 -34.33 -18.89 31.39
C ALA A 462 -35.00 -19.61 32.58
N THR A 463 -35.30 -18.94 33.70
CA THR A 463 -35.70 -19.61 34.96
C THR A 463 -37.17 -19.47 35.37
N GLN A 464 -38.05 -18.88 34.55
CA GLN A 464 -39.48 -18.75 34.90
C GLN A 464 -40.39 -19.58 33.98
N LYS A 465 -41.03 -20.61 34.56
CA LYS A 465 -41.94 -21.56 33.90
C LYS A 465 -43.44 -21.20 34.02
N ASP A 466 -43.79 -20.14 34.75
CA ASP A 466 -45.19 -19.74 34.98
C ASP A 466 -45.58 -18.53 34.11
N LYS A 467 -46.72 -18.64 33.42
CA LYS A 467 -47.30 -17.61 32.55
C LYS A 467 -47.78 -16.39 33.35
N THR A 468 -48.29 -16.61 34.56
CA THR A 468 -48.89 -15.59 35.41
C THR A 468 -47.82 -14.66 36.02
N ALA A 469 -46.64 -15.20 36.31
CA ALA A 469 -45.52 -14.44 36.87
C ALA A 469 -44.90 -13.44 35.86
N ARG A 470 -44.91 -13.79 34.56
CA ARG A 470 -44.31 -12.98 33.48
C ARG A 470 -45.22 -11.86 32.99
N GLU A 471 -46.55 -12.01 33.12
CA GLU A 471 -47.53 -10.97 32.74
C GLU A 471 -47.70 -9.88 33.81
N ASN A 472 -47.39 -10.20 35.07
CA ASN A 472 -47.46 -9.25 36.20
C ASN A 472 -46.24 -8.32 36.31
N GLU A 473 -45.21 -8.48 35.48
CA GLU A 473 -44.02 -7.62 35.41
C GLU A 473 -44.26 -6.32 34.60
N LYS A 474 -45.52 -5.84 34.57
CA LYS A 474 -45.97 -4.63 33.86
C LYS A 474 -46.16 -3.43 34.79
N ALA A 475 -45.12 -3.04 35.54
CA ALA A 475 -45.13 -1.77 36.26
C ALA A 475 -43.80 -1.01 36.03
N GLY A 476 -43.79 -0.09 35.07
CA GLY A 476 -42.69 0.83 34.76
C GLY A 476 -42.04 0.65 33.38
N ASP A 477 -41.49 1.73 32.81
CA ASP A 477 -41.10 1.95 31.40
C ASP A 477 -39.97 1.06 30.79
N LYS A 478 -39.76 -0.18 31.26
CA LYS A 478 -38.81 -1.12 30.62
C LYS A 478 -39.36 -2.55 30.59
N HIS A 479 -39.73 -3.04 29.41
CA HIS A 479 -40.22 -4.41 29.18
C HIS A 479 -39.06 -5.38 28.92
N ASN A 480 -38.90 -6.44 29.73
CA ASN A 480 -37.73 -7.34 29.63
C ASN A 480 -38.01 -8.79 29.15
N CYS A 481 -39.26 -9.29 29.08
CA CYS A 481 -39.55 -10.55 28.37
C CYS A 481 -41.01 -10.53 27.81
N ALA A 482 -41.21 -10.83 26.52
CA ALA A 482 -42.53 -10.93 25.87
C ALA A 482 -42.70 -12.27 25.13
N TRP A 483 -43.92 -12.83 25.11
CA TRP A 483 -44.25 -14.07 24.38
C TRP A 483 -44.54 -13.77 22.90
N ARG A 484 -43.95 -14.53 21.97
CA ARG A 484 -44.26 -14.42 20.53
C ARG A 484 -45.69 -14.92 20.25
N LYS A 485 -46.49 -14.15 19.52
CA LYS A 485 -47.77 -14.59 18.93
C LYS A 485 -47.61 -14.77 17.41
N GLY A 486 -47.97 -15.96 16.91
CA GLY A 486 -48.26 -16.24 15.48
C GLY A 486 -47.04 -16.47 14.57
N LYS A 487 -47.07 -17.57 13.80
CA LYS A 487 -46.28 -17.79 12.58
C LYS A 487 -47.23 -17.63 11.40
N ASP A 488 -47.26 -16.47 10.76
CA ASP A 488 -47.96 -16.29 9.49
C ASP A 488 -46.98 -15.61 8.51
N ASN A 489 -46.67 -16.29 7.40
CA ASN A 489 -45.86 -15.87 6.24
C ASN A 489 -44.32 -15.99 6.25
N GLU A 490 -43.76 -17.19 6.41
CA GLU A 490 -42.45 -17.53 5.83
C GLU A 490 -42.55 -18.83 5.00
N PRO A 491 -42.07 -18.87 3.74
CA PRO A 491 -42.14 -20.07 2.90
C PRO A 491 -41.19 -21.16 3.41
N GLU A 492 -41.66 -22.40 3.43
CA GLU A 492 -40.86 -23.58 3.82
C GLU A 492 -39.74 -23.86 2.80
N PRO A 493 -38.54 -24.28 3.24
CA PRO A 493 -37.50 -24.78 2.35
C PRO A 493 -37.87 -26.16 1.79
N GLU A 494 -37.88 -26.27 0.45
CA GLU A 494 -38.02 -27.55 -0.27
C GLU A 494 -36.91 -28.54 0.11
N LYS A 495 -37.26 -29.83 0.11
CA LYS A 495 -36.39 -30.96 0.47
C LYS A 495 -35.46 -31.39 -0.65
#